data_AF-A0A2E1QKN8-F1
#
_entry.id   AF-A0A2E1QKN8-F1
#
_cell.length_a   1.000
_cell.length_b   1.000
_cell.length_c   1.000
_cell.angle_alpha   90.00
_cell.angle_beta   90.00
_cell.angle_gamma   90.00
#
_symmetry.space_group_name_H-M   'P 1'
#
loop_
_entity.id
_entity.type
_entity.pdbx_description
1 polymer ?
#
loop_
_entity_poly.entity_id
_entity_poly.type
_entity_poly.pdbx_seq_one_letter_code
_entity_poly.pdbx_strand_id
1 'polypeptide(L)'
;MSTRTETDSIGSVEVPSDKYYGAQTQRSLDNFKIGGERFQREFIRAYGIVKKAAASVNHRFGNLDETILKAIHKASDEVISGSLDNHF
;
A
#
# COMPACT_ATOMS: atom_id res chain seq x y z
N MET A 1 12.38 -16.82 8.93
CA MET A 1 11.69 -15.84 8.06
C MET A 1 12.65 -14.69 7.84
N SER A 2 12.85 -14.26 6.59
CA SER A 2 13.65 -13.07 6.31
C SER A 2 12.83 -11.81 6.53
N THR A 3 13.49 -10.74 6.96
CA THR A 3 12.90 -9.40 7.11
C THR A 3 13.65 -8.41 6.24
N ARG A 4 13.05 -7.23 6.03
CA ARG A 4 13.72 -6.04 5.55
C ARG A 4 13.49 -4.91 6.53
N THR A 5 14.50 -4.05 6.68
CA THR A 5 14.39 -2.84 7.49
C THR A 5 13.69 -1.75 6.68
N GLU A 6 12.58 -1.21 7.21
CA GLU A 6 11.89 -0.03 6.70
C GLU A 6 12.03 1.11 7.71
N THR A 7 12.00 2.36 7.24
CA THR A 7 12.19 3.53 8.11
C THR A 7 11.11 4.57 7.87
N ASP A 8 10.55 5.12 8.95
CA ASP A 8 9.70 6.30 8.95
C ASP A 8 10.28 7.39 9.90
N SER A 9 9.54 8.47 10.14
CA SER A 9 10.00 9.57 11.01
C SER A 9 10.17 9.17 12.48
N ILE A 10 9.65 8.02 12.91
CA ILE A 10 9.76 7.50 14.28
C ILE A 10 11.03 6.64 14.42
N GLY A 11 11.51 6.07 13.30
CA GLY A 11 12.74 5.30 13.22
C GLY A 11 12.57 4.06 12.36
N SER A 12 13.50 3.11 12.50
CA SER A 12 13.48 1.84 11.77
C SER A 12 12.52 0.81 12.39
N VAL A 13 12.03 -0.11 11.56
CA VAL A 13 11.22 -1.28 11.96
C VAL A 13 11.45 -2.42 10.98
N GLU A 14 11.41 -3.66 11.47
CA GLU A 14 11.55 -4.86 10.66
C GLU A 14 10.21 -5.29 10.05
N VAL A 15 10.19 -5.48 8.74
CA VAL A 15 9.01 -5.91 7.97
C VAL A 15 9.29 -7.26 7.30
N PRO A 16 8.35 -8.22 7.33
CA PRO A 16 8.52 -9.49 6.60
C PRO A 16 8.83 -9.26 5.11
N SER A 17 9.84 -9.95 4.59
CA SER A 17 10.29 -9.74 3.20
C SER A 17 9.23 -10.10 2.14
N ASP A 18 8.25 -10.92 2.49
CA ASP A 18 7.15 -11.38 1.63
C ASP A 18 5.93 -10.43 1.63
N LYS A 19 5.99 -9.30 2.35
CA LYS A 19 4.90 -8.32 2.43
C LYS A 19 5.24 -7.00 1.76
N TYR A 20 4.33 -6.45 0.96
CA TYR A 20 4.52 -5.16 0.29
C TYR A 20 4.31 -3.93 1.17
N TYR A 21 3.66 -4.05 2.33
CA TYR A 21 3.45 -2.90 3.23
C TYR A 21 4.76 -2.44 3.87
N GLY A 22 4.84 -1.18 4.33
CA GLY A 22 6.07 -0.59 4.89
C GLY A 22 6.02 -0.33 6.40
N ALA A 23 6.89 0.56 6.87
CA ALA A 23 7.08 0.86 8.29
C ALA A 23 5.79 1.26 9.03
N GLN A 24 5.01 2.17 8.46
CA GLN A 24 3.79 2.68 9.11
C GLN A 24 2.74 1.59 9.33
N THR A 25 2.53 0.71 8.34
CA THR A 25 1.61 -0.43 8.47
C THR A 25 2.11 -1.43 9.49
N GLN A 26 3.42 -1.73 9.50
CA GLN A 26 4.01 -2.63 10.50
C GLN A 26 3.82 -2.07 11.92
N ARG A 27 4.08 -0.78 12.13
CA ARG A 27 3.81 -0.13 13.43
C ARG A 27 2.32 -0.17 13.79
N SER A 28 1.43 0.00 12.82
CA SER A 28 -0.01 -0.12 13.05
C SER A 28 -0.38 -1.52 13.55
N LEU A 29 0.16 -2.58 12.93
CA LEU A 29 -0.03 -3.97 13.39
C LEU A 29 0.50 -4.18 14.81
N ASP A 30 1.62 -3.54 15.17
CA ASP A 30 2.21 -3.66 16.50
C ASP A 30 1.43 -2.90 17.59
N ASN A 31 0.86 -1.75 17.24
CA ASN A 31 0.15 -0.86 18.15
C ASN A 31 -1.33 -1.23 18.35
N PHE A 32 -2.01 -1.71 17.31
CA PHE A 32 -3.46 -1.92 17.32
C PHE A 32 -3.81 -3.42 17.30
N LYS A 33 -3.39 -4.14 18.33
CA LYS A 33 -3.71 -5.56 18.55
C LYS A 33 -5.09 -5.73 19.21
N ILE A 34 -6.13 -5.25 18.52
CA ILE A 34 -7.49 -5.16 19.05
C ILE A 34 -8.43 -5.82 18.04
N GLY A 35 -9.21 -6.81 18.49
CA GLY A 35 -10.15 -7.53 17.62
C GLY A 35 -9.46 -8.43 16.59
N GLY A 36 -10.26 -8.98 15.67
CA GLY A 36 -9.81 -9.79 14.53
C GLY A 36 -10.33 -9.28 13.18
N GLU A 37 -11.11 -8.21 13.22
CA GLU A 37 -11.71 -7.55 12.07
C GLU A 37 -10.63 -6.88 11.23
N ARG A 38 -10.72 -7.06 9.91
CA ARG A 38 -9.84 -6.43 8.93
C ARG A 38 -10.64 -5.52 8.01
N PHE A 39 -9.94 -4.66 7.27
CA PHE A 39 -10.59 -3.93 6.19
C PHE A 39 -11.27 -4.89 5.23
N GLN A 40 -12.56 -4.65 5.00
CA GLN A 40 -13.34 -5.42 4.04
C GLN A 40 -12.80 -5.23 2.63
N ARG A 41 -13.00 -6.22 1.78
CA ARG A 41 -12.45 -6.24 0.42
C ARG A 41 -12.88 -5.03 -0.40
N GLU A 42 -14.11 -4.60 -0.22
CA GLU A 42 -14.72 -3.45 -0.87
C GLU A 42 -13.97 -2.16 -0.55
N PHE A 43 -13.52 -2.01 0.70
CA PHE A 43 -12.72 -0.85 1.12
C PHE A 43 -11.33 -0.86 0.46
N ILE A 44 -10.64 -2.01 0.46
CA ILE A 44 -9.33 -2.16 -0.18
C ILE A 44 -9.43 -1.86 -1.69
N ARG A 45 -10.46 -2.41 -2.36
CA ARG A 45 -10.74 -2.13 -3.77
C ARG A 45 -10.98 -0.64 -4.02
N ALA A 46 -11.82 0.00 -3.20
CA ALA A 46 -12.11 1.43 -3.32
C ALA A 46 -10.84 2.27 -3.17
N TYR A 47 -9.95 1.90 -2.23
CA TYR A 47 -8.68 2.59 -2.06
C TYR A 47 -7.77 2.47 -3.28
N GLY A 48 -7.69 1.28 -3.90
CA GLY A 48 -7.00 1.08 -5.18
C GLY A 48 -7.53 1.99 -6.30
N ILE A 49 -8.86 2.11 -6.43
CA ILE A 49 -9.52 3.02 -7.40
C ILE A 49 -9.11 4.48 -7.14
N VAL A 50 -9.16 4.92 -5.88
CA VAL A 50 -8.78 6.30 -5.49
C VAL A 50 -7.33 6.59 -5.85
N LYS A 51 -6.39 5.66 -5.58
CA LYS A 51 -4.97 5.85 -5.90
C LYS A 51 -4.72 5.88 -7.40
N LYS A 52 -5.37 5.01 -8.18
CA LYS A 52 -5.29 5.04 -9.65
C LYS A 52 -5.79 6.38 -10.21
N ALA A 53 -6.94 6.86 -9.74
CA ALA A 53 -7.51 8.13 -10.16
C ALA A 53 -6.61 9.32 -9.79
N ALA A 54 -6.09 9.35 -8.56
CA ALA A 54 -5.17 10.40 -8.11
C ALA A 54 -3.89 10.45 -8.95
N ALA A 55 -3.31 9.30 -9.28
CA ALA A 55 -2.13 9.24 -10.14
C ALA A 55 -2.41 9.81 -11.54
N SER A 56 -3.55 9.45 -12.15
CA SER A 56 -3.96 10.00 -13.45
C SER A 56 -4.11 11.52 -13.42
N VAL A 57 -4.73 12.06 -12.38
CA VAL A 57 -4.92 13.51 -12.22
C VAL A 57 -3.59 14.22 -12.00
N ASN A 58 -2.71 13.67 -11.16
CA ASN A 58 -1.39 14.25 -10.91
C ASN A 58 -0.51 14.26 -12.15
N HIS A 59 -0.53 13.18 -12.93
CA HIS A 59 0.20 13.12 -14.20
C HIS A 59 -0.32 14.17 -15.18
N ARG A 60 -1.65 14.30 -15.32
CA ARG A 60 -2.27 15.31 -16.20
C ARG A 60 -1.88 16.75 -15.84
N PHE A 61 -1.63 17.04 -14.56
CA PHE A 61 -1.15 18.34 -14.10
C PHE A 61 0.37 18.50 -14.16
N GLY A 62 1.12 17.52 -14.67
CA GLY A 62 2.58 17.56 -14.75
C GLY A 62 3.30 17.28 -13.43
N ASN A 63 2.59 16.82 -12.40
CA ASN A 63 3.14 16.55 -11.08
C ASN A 63 3.64 15.09 -10.91
N LEU A 64 3.51 14.26 -11.95
CA LEU A 64 3.90 12.85 -11.90
C LEU A 64 4.42 12.40 -13.27
N ASP A 65 5.62 11.81 -13.28
CA ASP A 65 6.22 11.24 -14.49
C ASP A 65 5.42 10.06 -15.05
N GLU A 66 5.45 9.87 -16.37
CA GLU A 66 4.75 8.81 -17.10
C GLU A 66 5.17 7.40 -16.65
N THR A 67 6.46 7.20 -16.32
CA THR A 67 6.97 5.90 -15.85
C THR A 67 6.39 5.56 -14.49
N ILE A 68 6.34 6.55 -13.60
CA ILE A 68 5.77 6.40 -12.25
C ILE A 68 4.25 6.20 -12.34
N LEU A 69 3.57 6.94 -13.22
CA LEU A 69 2.13 6.76 -13.49
C LEU A 69 1.82 5.31 -13.85
N LYS A 70 2.55 4.74 -14.82
CA LYS A 70 2.35 3.36 -15.28
C LYS A 70 2.57 2.35 -14.16
N ALA A 71 3.60 2.54 -13.34
CA ALA A 71 3.88 1.68 -12.20
C ALA A 71 2.74 1.73 -11.16
N ILE A 72 2.27 2.94 -10.81
CA ILE A 72 1.16 3.12 -9.87
C ILE A 72 -0.14 2.54 -10.43
N HIS A 73 -0.42 2.72 -11.72
CA HIS A 73 -1.60 2.13 -12.37
C HIS A 73 -1.58 0.62 -12.27
N LYS A 74 -0.45 -0.02 -12.62
CA LYS A 74 -0.30 -1.48 -12.52
C LYS A 74 -0.53 -1.97 -11.08
N ALA A 75 0.15 -1.38 -10.10
CA ALA A 75 -0.01 -1.78 -8.71
C ALA A 75 -1.44 -1.52 -8.20
N SER A 76 -2.06 -0.41 -8.59
CA SER A 76 -3.45 -0.12 -8.24
C SER A 76 -4.42 -1.13 -8.85
N ASP A 77 -4.19 -1.57 -10.09
CA ASP A 77 -5.00 -2.61 -10.74
C ASP A 77 -4.90 -3.95 -10.02
N GLU A 78 -3.72 -4.32 -9.51
CA GLU A 78 -3.53 -5.52 -8.68
C GLU A 78 -4.27 -5.43 -7.32
N VAL A 79 -4.38 -4.23 -6.73
CA VAL A 79 -5.23 -3.99 -5.54
C VAL A 79 -6.72 -4.05 -5.90
N ILE A 80 -7.11 -3.49 -7.05
CA ILE A 80 -8.50 -3.47 -7.52
C ILE A 80 -8.98 -4.88 -7.88
N SER A 81 -8.12 -5.73 -8.45
CA SER A 81 -8.43 -7.14 -8.77
C SER A 81 -8.48 -8.01 -7.52
N GLY A 82 -7.70 -7.68 -6.49
CA GLY A 82 -7.59 -8.46 -5.24
C GLY A 82 -6.35 -9.36 -5.21
N SER A 83 -5.47 -9.24 -6.21
CA SER A 83 -4.21 -9.96 -6.27
C SER A 83 -3.32 -9.68 -5.04
N LEU A 84 -3.53 -8.54 -4.37
CA LEU A 84 -2.72 -8.09 -3.24
C LEU A 84 -3.47 -8.08 -1.89
N ASP A 85 -4.61 -8.74 -1.77
CA ASP A 85 -5.43 -8.68 -0.53
C ASP A 85 -4.67 -9.19 0.72
N ASN A 86 -3.73 -10.12 0.56
CA ASN A 86 -2.88 -10.65 1.65
C ASN A 86 -1.85 -9.64 2.21
N HIS A 87 -1.81 -8.43 1.68
CA HIS A 87 -0.93 -7.34 2.12
C HIS A 87 -1.64 -6.23 2.90
N PHE A 88 -2.92 -6.43 3.24
CA PHE A 88 -3.75 -5.50 4.00
C PHE A 88 -4.24 -6.08 5.34
#